data_AF-A0A532V709-F1
#
_entry.id   AF-A0A532V709-F1
#
_cell.length_a   1.000
_cell.length_b   1.000
_cell.length_c   1.000
_cell.angle_alpha   90.00
_cell.angle_beta   90.00
_cell.angle_gamma   90.00
#
_symmetry.space_group_name_H-M   'P 1'
#
loop_
_entity.id
_entity.type
_entity.pdbx_description
1 polymer ?
#
loop_
_entity_poly.entity_id
_entity_poly.type
_entity_poly.pdbx_seq_one_letter_code
_entity_poly.pdbx_strand_id
1 'polypeptide(L)'
;MKKVLSLALLVAAGAFIMSVVGCGPIPVVPTPTGFTGVATDDGAGVKLSWNTVTVEGEDVTYTVSFEDTELLDEITATEYIDTDPGKAGKYEIIAVAGGEESDPAEFSTEPITIETKSAWELNGQGNSGITFNVIGKTIDLYSMAVTSNDLDKVDCYFSNWEAGTTEFPGPYYLASPSEIVDDPGKLDYDFDAWRVTGISNALEGDIEAIDTVPGTKAQTGEENYFNVTEVTINSAYAVSNQDDYFGIIEVTNIDDATGEVSFKATFQPIQGLRLF
;
A
#
# COMPACT_ATOMS: atom_id res chain seq x y z
N MET A 1 106.81 -10.99 -1.65
CA MET A 1 106.24 -9.65 -1.35
C MET A 1 104.72 -9.74 -1.48
N LYS A 2 104.00 -9.36 -0.42
CA LYS A 2 102.58 -9.68 -0.18
C LYS A 2 101.62 -8.70 -0.88
N LYS A 3 100.49 -9.27 -1.29
CA LYS A 3 99.25 -8.69 -1.83
C LYS A 3 98.65 -7.61 -0.93
N VAL A 4 97.97 -6.61 -1.52
CA VAL A 4 96.70 -6.06 -1.00
C VAL A 4 95.82 -5.64 -2.19
N LEU A 5 94.68 -6.33 -2.34
CA LEU A 5 93.50 -5.95 -3.12
C LEU A 5 92.74 -4.86 -2.35
N SER A 6 92.27 -3.82 -3.04
CA SER A 6 91.31 -2.86 -2.47
C SER A 6 89.89 -3.44 -2.49
N LEU A 7 89.24 -3.35 -1.33
CA LEU A 7 88.02 -4.03 -0.90
C LEU A 7 86.84 -3.03 -0.79
N ALA A 8 85.64 -3.49 -1.18
CA ALA A 8 84.26 -3.17 -0.72
C ALA A 8 83.75 -1.70 -0.74
N LEU A 9 82.61 -1.36 -1.38
CA LEU A 9 81.21 -1.84 -1.26
C LEU A 9 80.54 -1.39 0.06
N LEU A 10 79.64 -0.39 0.02
CA LEU A 10 78.44 -0.15 0.86
C LEU A 10 77.91 1.29 0.60
N VAL A 11 76.75 1.55 -0.02
CA VAL A 11 75.39 1.83 0.55
C VAL A 11 74.74 2.77 -0.50
N ALA A 12 73.51 2.71 -1.00
CA ALA A 12 72.29 1.99 -0.70
C ALA A 12 71.57 1.68 -2.01
N ALA A 13 71.41 0.40 -2.33
CA ALA A 13 70.29 -0.05 -3.15
C ALA A 13 69.10 -0.20 -2.20
N GLY A 14 68.41 0.90 -1.93
CA GLY A 14 67.09 0.87 -1.31
C GLY A 14 66.12 0.29 -2.33
N ALA A 15 66.00 -1.03 -2.33
CA ALA A 15 64.94 -1.74 -3.03
C ALA A 15 63.60 -1.28 -2.46
N PHE A 16 63.03 -0.26 -3.09
CA PHE A 16 61.63 0.09 -2.97
C PHE A 16 60.85 -1.05 -3.66
N ILE A 17 60.67 -2.15 -2.94
CA ILE A 17 59.69 -3.17 -3.28
C ILE A 17 58.35 -2.47 -3.06
N MET A 18 57.88 -1.77 -4.09
CA MET A 18 56.45 -1.55 -4.31
C MET A 18 55.86 -2.95 -4.44
N SER A 19 55.48 -3.52 -3.30
CA SER A 19 54.46 -4.55 -3.24
C SER A 19 53.22 -3.95 -3.88
N VAL A 20 53.09 -4.18 -5.19
CA VAL A 20 51.82 -4.13 -5.91
C VAL A 20 50.97 -5.19 -5.22
N VAL A 21 50.36 -4.82 -4.11
CA VAL A 21 49.19 -5.51 -3.60
C VAL A 21 48.19 -5.33 -4.72
N GLY A 22 48.05 -6.36 -5.56
CA GLY A 22 47.04 -6.38 -6.58
C GLY A 22 45.73 -6.13 -5.88
N CYS A 23 45.18 -4.94 -6.07
CA CYS A 23 43.77 -4.69 -5.82
C CYS A 23 43.07 -5.69 -6.73
N GLY A 24 42.62 -6.80 -6.15
CA GLY A 24 41.79 -7.77 -6.86
C GLY A 24 40.56 -7.04 -7.41
N PRO A 25 39.84 -7.62 -8.37
CA PRO A 25 38.55 -7.07 -8.74
C PRO A 25 37.73 -6.88 -7.46
N ILE A 26 37.30 -5.64 -7.20
CA ILE A 26 36.40 -5.34 -6.09
C ILE A 26 35.15 -6.19 -6.34
N PRO A 27 34.78 -7.10 -5.41
CA PRO A 27 33.60 -7.91 -5.59
C PRO A 27 32.38 -7.00 -5.66
N VAL A 28 31.62 -7.10 -6.74
CA VAL A 28 30.36 -6.37 -6.89
C VAL A 28 29.32 -7.11 -6.06
N VAL A 29 28.71 -6.44 -5.08
CA VAL A 29 27.63 -7.02 -4.27
C VAL A 29 26.33 -6.99 -5.09
N PRO A 30 25.70 -8.14 -5.38
CA PRO A 30 24.45 -8.17 -6.12
C PRO A 30 23.29 -7.52 -5.37
N THR A 31 22.44 -6.78 -6.08
CA THR A 31 21.16 -6.27 -5.54
C THR A 31 20.29 -7.41 -5.02
N PRO A 32 19.68 -7.28 -3.83
CA PRO A 32 18.68 -8.22 -3.34
C PRO A 32 17.56 -8.46 -4.36
N THR A 33 17.08 -9.69 -4.47
CA THR A 33 15.99 -10.05 -5.39
C THR A 33 14.81 -10.62 -4.62
N GLY A 34 13.62 -10.60 -5.24
CA GLY A 34 12.41 -11.10 -4.59
C GLY A 34 12.00 -10.29 -3.37
N PHE A 35 12.34 -9.00 -3.34
CA PHE A 35 11.94 -8.10 -2.26
C PHE A 35 10.42 -7.84 -2.35
N THR A 36 9.70 -8.27 -1.32
CA THR A 36 8.24 -8.19 -1.25
C THR A 36 7.80 -7.86 0.17
N GLY A 37 6.60 -7.31 0.31
CA GLY A 37 5.95 -7.11 1.61
C GLY A 37 4.52 -7.62 1.64
N VAL A 38 4.08 -8.02 2.82
CA VAL A 38 2.68 -8.35 3.14
C VAL A 38 2.29 -7.63 4.42
N ALA A 39 0.98 -7.39 4.62
CA ALA A 39 0.49 -6.82 5.87
C ALA A 39 0.75 -7.77 7.06
N THR A 40 0.94 -7.19 8.25
CA THR A 40 0.84 -7.92 9.51
C THR A 40 -0.61 -8.29 9.83
N ASP A 41 -0.83 -9.20 10.78
CA ASP A 41 -2.18 -9.70 11.12
C ASP A 41 -3.15 -8.59 11.60
N ASP A 42 -2.62 -7.51 12.18
CA ASP A 42 -3.38 -6.32 12.61
C ASP A 42 -3.52 -5.25 11.52
N GLY A 43 -2.92 -5.49 10.35
CA GLY A 43 -2.84 -4.59 9.20
C GLY A 43 -1.99 -3.33 9.40
N ALA A 44 -1.46 -3.12 10.61
CA ALA A 44 -0.80 -1.89 11.03
C ALA A 44 0.67 -1.80 10.61
N GLY A 45 1.24 -2.93 10.19
CA GLY A 45 2.64 -3.07 9.87
C GLY A 45 2.85 -3.91 8.63
N VAL A 46 4.12 -4.08 8.28
CA VAL A 46 4.57 -4.72 7.05
C VAL A 46 5.60 -5.78 7.39
N LYS A 47 5.34 -7.01 6.97
CA LYS A 47 6.35 -8.07 6.93
C LYS A 47 7.03 -8.06 5.57
N LEU A 48 8.31 -7.72 5.55
CA LEU A 48 9.19 -7.73 4.39
C LEU A 48 9.96 -9.04 4.28
N SER A 49 10.22 -9.48 3.05
CA SER A 49 11.04 -10.66 2.75
C SER A 49 11.84 -10.48 1.46
N TRP A 50 13.02 -11.09 1.39
CA TRP A 50 13.89 -11.06 0.20
C TRP A 50 14.67 -12.38 0.06
N ASN A 51 15.30 -12.58 -1.09
CA ASN A 51 16.18 -13.72 -1.33
C ASN A 51 17.58 -13.47 -0.77
N THR A 52 18.22 -14.53 -0.27
CA THR A 52 19.63 -14.48 0.13
C THR A 52 20.53 -14.10 -1.05
N VAL A 53 21.35 -13.07 -0.84
CA VAL A 53 22.49 -12.70 -1.68
C VAL A 53 23.72 -13.48 -1.22
N THR A 54 24.53 -13.96 -2.18
CA THR A 54 25.76 -14.69 -1.91
C THR A 54 26.93 -14.05 -2.63
N VAL A 55 28.00 -13.74 -1.91
CA VAL A 55 29.27 -13.23 -2.44
C VAL A 55 30.38 -14.23 -2.09
N GLU A 56 31.20 -14.62 -3.06
CA GLU A 56 32.23 -15.65 -2.84
C GLU A 56 33.27 -15.18 -1.82
N GLY A 57 33.37 -15.89 -0.70
CA GLY A 57 34.40 -15.64 0.33
C GLY A 57 34.08 -14.51 1.31
N GLU A 58 32.89 -13.90 1.22
CA GLU A 58 32.45 -12.81 2.09
C GLU A 58 31.17 -13.19 2.82
N ASP A 59 31.03 -12.72 4.07
CA ASP A 59 29.76 -12.75 4.79
C ASP A 59 28.88 -11.59 4.29
N VAL A 60 27.60 -11.87 4.01
CA VAL A 60 26.63 -10.88 3.53
C VAL A 60 25.68 -10.49 4.65
N THR A 61 25.54 -9.19 4.88
CA THR A 61 24.51 -8.60 5.74
C THR A 61 23.57 -7.71 4.92
N TYR A 62 22.49 -7.24 5.53
CA TYR A 62 21.53 -6.34 4.92
C TYR A 62 21.24 -5.15 5.83
N THR A 63 20.93 -4.02 5.19
CA THR A 63 20.42 -2.81 5.82
C THR A 63 19.06 -2.52 5.21
N VAL A 64 18.07 -2.22 6.05
CA VAL A 64 16.68 -1.94 5.64
C VAL A 64 16.34 -0.52 6.05
N SER A 65 15.79 0.25 5.13
CA SER A 65 15.32 1.61 5.36
C SER A 65 13.85 1.77 5.00
N PHE A 66 13.20 2.77 5.61
CA PHE A 66 11.87 3.25 5.29
C PHE A 66 11.91 4.77 5.16
N GLU A 67 11.46 5.32 4.03
CA GLU A 67 11.51 6.77 3.76
C GLU A 67 12.90 7.37 4.03
N ASP A 68 13.94 6.74 3.47
CA ASP A 68 15.36 7.09 3.66
C ASP A 68 15.87 7.01 5.12
N THR A 69 15.06 6.49 6.05
CA THR A 69 15.41 6.29 7.45
C THR A 69 15.79 4.84 7.68
N GLU A 70 17.02 4.59 8.11
CA GLU A 70 17.48 3.26 8.49
C GLU A 70 16.65 2.70 9.65
N LEU A 71 16.07 1.52 9.44
CA LEU A 71 15.30 0.78 10.44
C LEU A 71 16.14 -0.33 11.09
N LEU A 72 16.95 -0.99 10.27
CA LEU A 72 17.85 -2.06 10.66
C LEU A 72 19.15 -1.96 9.91
N ASP A 73 20.22 -2.36 10.58
CA ASP A 73 21.57 -2.39 10.03
C ASP A 73 22.29 -3.71 10.34
N GLU A 74 23.13 -4.13 9.40
CA GLU A 74 23.98 -5.32 9.45
C GLU A 74 23.29 -6.64 9.90
N ILE A 75 22.09 -6.93 9.39
CA ILE A 75 21.38 -8.19 9.70
C ILE A 75 21.68 -9.31 8.70
N THR A 76 21.61 -10.58 9.13
CA THR A 76 21.75 -11.75 8.25
C THR A 76 20.43 -12.44 7.92
N ALA A 77 19.34 -12.03 8.59
CA ALA A 77 18.00 -12.51 8.31
C ALA A 77 17.56 -12.06 6.91
N THR A 78 16.62 -12.79 6.31
CA THR A 78 16.01 -12.45 5.01
C THR A 78 14.55 -12.03 5.14
N GLU A 79 14.14 -11.68 6.37
CA GLU A 79 12.82 -11.20 6.71
C GLU A 79 12.95 -10.11 7.77
N TYR A 80 12.06 -9.12 7.71
CA TYR A 80 11.91 -8.06 8.71
C TYR A 80 10.43 -7.74 8.91
N ILE A 81 10.03 -7.39 10.13
CA ILE A 81 8.68 -6.93 10.43
C ILE A 81 8.79 -5.52 10.99
N ASP A 82 8.26 -4.56 10.25
CA ASP A 82 8.02 -3.21 10.72
C ASP A 82 6.60 -3.15 11.28
N THR A 83 6.48 -3.14 12.61
CA THR A 83 5.17 -3.26 13.29
C THR A 83 4.41 -1.94 13.39
N ASP A 84 5.07 -0.81 13.19
CA ASP A 84 4.46 0.53 13.36
C ASP A 84 5.17 1.58 12.49
N PRO A 85 5.11 1.48 11.15
CA PRO A 85 5.63 2.51 10.25
C PRO A 85 4.89 3.84 10.37
N GLY A 86 3.70 3.84 10.97
CA GLY A 86 2.84 5.00 11.18
C GLY A 86 2.11 5.50 9.93
N LYS A 87 2.60 5.21 8.72
CA LYS A 87 2.02 5.61 7.42
C LYS A 87 2.50 4.70 6.29
N ALA A 88 1.91 4.81 5.11
CA ALA A 88 2.47 4.18 3.92
C ALA A 88 3.76 4.89 3.45
N GLY A 89 4.57 4.17 2.69
CA GLY A 89 5.82 4.69 2.14
C GLY A 89 6.66 3.64 1.43
N LYS A 90 7.92 3.98 1.18
CA LYS A 90 8.88 3.15 0.46
C LYS A 90 9.88 2.52 1.41
N TYR A 91 10.05 1.22 1.23
CA TYR A 91 11.12 0.45 1.84
C TYR A 91 12.23 0.23 0.82
N GLU A 92 13.46 0.28 1.30
CA GLU A 92 14.63 -0.14 0.53
C GLU A 92 15.42 -1.18 1.31
N ILE A 93 16.08 -2.05 0.55
CA ILE A 93 17.04 -2.99 1.10
C ILE A 93 18.31 -3.02 0.26
N ILE A 94 19.45 -2.95 0.95
CA ILE A 94 20.78 -3.12 0.38
C ILE A 94 21.45 -4.35 0.99
N ALA A 95 22.28 -5.03 0.20
CA ALA A 95 23.19 -6.05 0.69
C ALA A 95 24.58 -5.43 0.89
N VAL A 96 25.26 -5.84 1.96
CA VAL A 96 26.61 -5.38 2.32
C VAL A 96 27.53 -6.59 2.40
N ALA A 97 28.66 -6.57 1.69
CA ALA A 97 29.69 -7.62 1.76
C ALA A 97 31.08 -7.04 1.49
N GLY A 98 32.08 -7.45 2.28
CA GLY A 98 33.47 -6.98 2.09
C GLY A 98 33.66 -5.46 2.22
N GLY A 99 32.72 -4.75 2.86
CA GLY A 99 32.72 -3.29 2.97
C GLY A 99 32.16 -2.53 1.76
N GLU A 100 31.55 -3.24 0.81
CA GLU A 100 30.86 -2.68 -0.35
C GLU A 100 29.34 -2.88 -0.21
N GLU A 101 28.57 -1.98 -0.82
CA GLU A 101 27.10 -2.00 -0.85
C GLU A 101 26.58 -2.35 -2.24
N SER A 102 25.44 -3.04 -2.32
CA SER A 102 24.71 -3.23 -3.57
C SER A 102 23.89 -2.00 -3.95
N ASP A 103 23.40 -1.93 -5.19
CA ASP A 103 22.25 -1.06 -5.50
C ASP A 103 21.02 -1.49 -4.65
N PRO A 104 20.13 -0.56 -4.27
CA PRO A 104 18.94 -0.88 -3.48
C PRO A 104 17.90 -1.66 -4.28
N ALA A 105 17.20 -2.57 -3.60
CA ALA A 105 15.92 -3.08 -4.04
C ALA A 105 14.79 -2.33 -3.31
N GLU A 106 13.75 -1.94 -4.04
CA GLU A 106 12.66 -1.11 -3.51
C GLU A 106 11.35 -1.90 -3.40
N PHE A 107 10.54 -1.56 -2.39
CA PHE A 107 9.17 -2.02 -2.23
C PHE A 107 8.30 -0.85 -1.72
N SER A 108 7.19 -0.56 -2.40
CA SER A 108 6.29 0.54 -2.01
C SER A 108 4.99 0.00 -1.41
N THR A 109 4.59 0.62 -0.30
CA THR A 109 3.29 0.46 0.35
C THR A 109 2.35 1.61 0.07
N GLU A 110 2.75 2.59 -0.75
CA GLU A 110 1.93 3.75 -1.09
C GLU A 110 0.61 3.29 -1.72
N PRO A 111 -0.53 3.89 -1.31
CA PRO A 111 -1.81 3.60 -1.93
C PRO A 111 -1.83 4.11 -3.37
N ILE A 112 -2.87 3.79 -4.12
CA ILE A 112 -3.01 4.36 -5.46
C ILE A 112 -3.17 5.89 -5.39
N THR A 113 -2.82 6.59 -6.46
CA THR A 113 -3.03 8.03 -6.54
C THR A 113 -4.50 8.37 -6.29
N ILE A 114 -4.75 9.40 -5.47
CA ILE A 114 -6.11 9.89 -5.22
C ILE A 114 -6.76 10.31 -6.55
N GLU A 115 -7.95 9.76 -6.82
CA GLU A 115 -8.76 10.09 -7.99
C GLU A 115 -9.99 10.89 -7.56
N THR A 116 -10.42 11.85 -8.37
CA THR A 116 -11.72 12.52 -8.23
C THR A 116 -12.73 11.88 -9.19
N LYS A 117 -13.89 11.48 -8.66
CA LYS A 117 -14.96 10.80 -9.39
C LYS A 117 -16.31 11.39 -9.00
N SER A 118 -17.33 11.03 -9.78
CA SER A 118 -18.72 11.20 -9.40
C SER A 118 -19.46 9.88 -9.58
N ALA A 119 -20.23 9.49 -8.57
CA ALA A 119 -21.18 8.39 -8.65
C ALA A 119 -22.59 8.96 -8.50
N TRP A 120 -23.58 8.19 -8.95
CA TRP A 120 -24.97 8.58 -8.86
C TRP A 120 -25.65 7.83 -7.72
N GLU A 121 -26.68 8.44 -7.16
CA GLU A 121 -27.69 7.73 -6.38
C GLU A 121 -28.20 6.50 -7.17
N LEU A 122 -28.66 5.46 -6.47
CA LEU A 122 -29.07 4.18 -7.05
C LEU A 122 -30.05 4.32 -8.23
N ASN A 123 -30.96 5.30 -8.17
CA ASN A 123 -31.96 5.61 -9.21
C ASN A 123 -31.56 6.80 -10.10
N GLY A 124 -30.34 7.29 -9.97
CA GLY A 124 -29.78 8.37 -10.77
C GLY A 124 -29.46 7.99 -12.22
N GLN A 125 -28.95 8.96 -12.99
CA GLN A 125 -28.76 8.79 -14.45
C GLN A 125 -27.47 8.05 -14.84
N GLY A 126 -26.59 7.72 -13.88
CA GLY A 126 -25.26 7.17 -14.15
C GLY A 126 -24.92 5.95 -13.31
N ASN A 127 -23.62 5.69 -13.17
CA ASN A 127 -23.11 4.57 -12.39
C ASN A 127 -23.15 4.91 -10.90
N SER A 128 -23.73 4.02 -10.09
CA SER A 128 -23.91 4.19 -8.65
C SER A 128 -22.93 3.37 -7.81
N GLY A 129 -22.47 2.24 -8.35
CA GLY A 129 -21.53 1.36 -7.68
C GLY A 129 -20.08 1.81 -7.88
N ILE A 130 -19.30 1.73 -6.81
CA ILE A 130 -17.87 2.06 -6.74
C ILE A 130 -17.09 0.78 -6.47
N THR A 131 -15.97 0.57 -7.17
CA THR A 131 -15.04 -0.55 -6.91
C THR A 131 -13.61 -0.05 -6.72
N PHE A 132 -12.85 -0.81 -5.94
CA PHE A 132 -11.40 -0.70 -5.84
C PHE A 132 -10.76 -1.79 -6.70
N ASN A 133 -10.38 -1.45 -7.93
CA ASN A 133 -9.81 -2.43 -8.87
C ASN A 133 -8.33 -2.67 -8.57
N VAL A 134 -8.05 -3.70 -7.77
CA VAL A 134 -6.69 -4.07 -7.33
C VAL A 134 -5.74 -4.35 -8.50
N ILE A 135 -6.21 -5.04 -9.55
CA ILE A 135 -5.38 -5.40 -10.70
C ILE A 135 -5.10 -4.16 -11.57
N GLY A 136 -6.13 -3.37 -11.83
CA GLY A 136 -6.05 -2.16 -12.64
C GLY A 136 -5.37 -0.99 -11.93
N LYS A 137 -5.32 -1.02 -10.59
CA LYS A 137 -4.94 0.11 -9.73
C LYS A 137 -5.77 1.36 -10.02
N THR A 138 -7.09 1.18 -10.15
CA THR A 138 -8.05 2.25 -10.49
C THR A 138 -9.27 2.24 -9.58
N ILE A 139 -9.94 3.38 -9.51
CA ILE A 139 -11.32 3.48 -9.01
C ILE A 139 -12.28 3.40 -10.20
N ASP A 140 -12.99 2.28 -10.33
CA ASP A 140 -13.97 2.08 -11.40
C ASP A 140 -15.40 2.25 -10.88
N LEU A 141 -16.31 2.59 -11.79
CA LEU A 141 -17.72 2.82 -11.50
C LEU A 141 -18.59 1.86 -12.31
N TYR A 142 -19.59 1.27 -11.67
CA TYR A 142 -20.53 0.35 -12.30
C TYR A 142 -21.98 0.80 -12.06
N SER A 143 -22.85 0.47 -13.00
CA SER A 143 -24.28 0.62 -12.78
C SER A 143 -24.74 -0.48 -11.84
N MET A 144 -25.48 -0.12 -10.79
CA MET A 144 -26.19 -1.11 -9.96
C MET A 144 -27.61 -1.38 -10.46
N ALA A 145 -28.00 -0.79 -11.59
CA ALA A 145 -29.30 -1.03 -12.22
C ALA A 145 -29.34 -2.27 -13.14
N VAL A 146 -28.26 -3.06 -13.20
CA VAL A 146 -28.10 -4.21 -14.12
C VAL A 146 -28.08 -5.56 -13.37
N THR A 147 -28.57 -6.61 -14.04
CA THR A 147 -29.03 -7.86 -13.40
C THR A 147 -28.03 -9.00 -13.27
N SER A 148 -26.72 -8.89 -13.56
CA SER A 148 -25.84 -10.04 -13.28
C SER A 148 -24.32 -9.84 -13.32
N ASN A 149 -23.76 -8.95 -14.14
CA ASN A 149 -22.34 -9.05 -14.49
C ASN A 149 -21.38 -8.25 -13.61
N ASP A 150 -21.89 -7.34 -12.78
CA ASP A 150 -21.09 -6.44 -11.95
C ASP A 150 -21.43 -6.53 -10.45
N LEU A 151 -22.34 -7.44 -10.07
CA LEU A 151 -22.80 -7.62 -8.68
C LEU A 151 -21.64 -7.96 -7.72
N ASP A 152 -20.68 -8.74 -8.23
CA ASP A 152 -19.49 -9.21 -7.54
C ASP A 152 -18.28 -8.27 -7.66
N LYS A 153 -18.49 -7.04 -8.15
CA LYS A 153 -17.42 -6.05 -8.33
C LYS A 153 -17.60 -4.80 -7.50
N VAL A 154 -18.84 -4.40 -7.22
CA VAL A 154 -19.12 -3.19 -6.46
C VAL A 154 -18.70 -3.40 -5.01
N ASP A 155 -17.94 -2.48 -4.44
CA ASP A 155 -17.52 -2.49 -3.04
C ASP A 155 -18.35 -1.53 -2.19
N CYS A 156 -18.91 -0.47 -2.76
CA CYS A 156 -19.84 0.42 -2.07
C CYS A 156 -20.67 1.25 -3.06
N TYR A 157 -21.70 1.93 -2.57
CA TYR A 157 -22.52 2.86 -3.35
C TYR A 157 -23.11 3.96 -2.47
N PHE A 158 -23.60 5.03 -3.13
CA PHE A 158 -24.34 6.10 -2.46
C PHE A 158 -25.85 5.92 -2.65
N SER A 159 -26.62 6.18 -1.59
CA SER A 159 -28.08 6.16 -1.61
C SER A 159 -28.62 7.21 -0.66
N ASN A 160 -29.78 7.80 -0.97
CA ASN A 160 -30.53 8.64 -0.02
C ASN A 160 -31.56 7.83 0.78
N TRP A 161 -31.63 6.51 0.57
CA TRP A 161 -32.55 5.58 1.23
C TRP A 161 -34.04 5.89 1.01
N GLU A 162 -34.38 6.56 -0.09
CA GLU A 162 -35.74 6.96 -0.43
C GLU A 162 -36.26 6.19 -1.65
N ALA A 163 -37.57 5.95 -1.70
CA ALA A 163 -38.18 5.15 -2.76
C ALA A 163 -38.43 5.97 -4.04
N GLY A 164 -37.74 5.64 -5.13
CA GLY A 164 -38.18 5.89 -6.52
C GLY A 164 -38.50 7.36 -6.87
N THR A 165 -37.76 8.31 -6.33
CA THR A 165 -38.01 9.73 -6.54
C THR A 165 -37.27 10.29 -7.76
N THR A 166 -37.87 11.25 -8.46
CA THR A 166 -37.21 12.05 -9.51
C THR A 166 -36.46 13.26 -8.94
N GLU A 167 -36.52 13.42 -7.63
CA GLU A 167 -35.82 14.43 -6.82
C GLU A 167 -35.06 13.66 -5.75
N PHE A 168 -33.83 14.03 -5.40
CA PHE A 168 -33.02 13.27 -4.45
C PHE A 168 -32.74 14.07 -3.16
N PRO A 169 -33.79 14.57 -2.46
CA PRO A 169 -33.58 15.29 -1.22
C PRO A 169 -33.20 14.32 -0.10
N GLY A 170 -32.46 14.82 0.90
CA GLY A 170 -32.29 14.15 2.18
C GLY A 170 -30.84 13.82 2.51
N PRO A 171 -30.62 13.13 3.64
CA PRO A 171 -29.31 12.61 3.98
C PRO A 171 -28.89 11.58 2.93
N TYR A 172 -27.59 11.57 2.63
CA TYR A 172 -26.98 10.52 1.83
C TYR A 172 -26.23 9.55 2.72
N TYR A 173 -26.15 8.32 2.26
CA TYR A 173 -25.47 7.22 2.91
C TYR A 173 -24.44 6.64 1.96
N LEU A 174 -23.29 6.26 2.50
CA LEU A 174 -22.37 5.32 1.86
C LEU A 174 -22.74 3.92 2.39
N ALA A 175 -22.94 2.98 1.49
CA ALA A 175 -23.53 1.68 1.79
C ALA A 175 -22.75 0.51 1.18
N SER A 176 -22.70 -0.58 1.92
CA SER A 176 -22.31 -1.90 1.43
C SER A 176 -23.33 -2.37 0.41
N PRO A 177 -22.92 -2.92 -0.74
CA PRO A 177 -23.84 -3.39 -1.78
C PRO A 177 -24.84 -4.43 -1.28
N SER A 178 -24.49 -5.21 -0.25
CA SER A 178 -25.40 -6.13 0.42
C SER A 178 -26.66 -5.48 0.98
N GLU A 179 -26.61 -4.19 1.32
CA GLU A 179 -27.72 -3.44 1.91
C GLU A 179 -28.77 -3.01 0.89
N ILE A 180 -28.51 -3.20 -0.42
CA ILE A 180 -29.48 -2.90 -1.47
C ILE A 180 -30.80 -3.67 -1.30
N VAL A 181 -30.80 -4.81 -0.59
CA VAL A 181 -32.01 -5.57 -0.29
C VAL A 181 -32.97 -4.80 0.63
N ASP A 182 -32.44 -3.90 1.46
CA ASP A 182 -33.21 -3.10 2.41
C ASP A 182 -33.35 -1.63 1.94
N ASP A 183 -32.68 -1.25 0.87
CA ASP A 183 -32.80 0.06 0.24
C ASP A 183 -34.19 0.22 -0.44
N PRO A 184 -35.03 1.19 -0.02
CA PRO A 184 -36.33 1.46 -0.64
C PRO A 184 -36.24 1.90 -2.11
N GLY A 185 -35.09 2.43 -2.53
CA GLY A 185 -34.78 2.80 -3.89
C GLY A 185 -34.38 1.63 -4.78
N LYS A 186 -34.31 0.39 -4.26
CA LYS A 186 -33.91 -0.77 -5.05
C LYS A 186 -34.85 -1.05 -6.21
N LEU A 187 -34.28 -1.59 -7.28
CA LEU A 187 -35.01 -2.13 -8.41
C LEU A 187 -35.33 -3.63 -8.17
N ASP A 188 -36.47 -4.12 -8.65
CA ASP A 188 -36.91 -5.51 -8.43
C ASP A 188 -36.01 -6.56 -9.13
N TYR A 189 -34.89 -6.92 -8.51
CA TYR A 189 -33.89 -7.88 -9.04
C TYR A 189 -33.50 -8.97 -8.02
N ASP A 190 -32.73 -9.94 -8.48
CA ASP A 190 -32.12 -10.99 -7.64
C ASP A 190 -30.85 -10.43 -6.98
N PHE A 191 -30.76 -10.52 -5.65
CA PHE A 191 -29.77 -9.82 -4.82
C PHE A 191 -28.72 -10.76 -4.21
N ASP A 192 -28.76 -12.06 -4.52
CA ASP A 192 -27.98 -13.09 -3.82
C ASP A 192 -26.46 -13.10 -4.14
N ALA A 193 -25.92 -12.07 -4.79
CA ALA A 193 -24.52 -12.01 -5.23
C ALA A 193 -23.78 -10.71 -4.89
N TRP A 194 -24.40 -9.79 -4.14
CA TRP A 194 -23.75 -8.54 -3.78
C TRP A 194 -22.66 -8.75 -2.73
N ARG A 195 -21.56 -8.00 -2.91
CA ARG A 195 -20.45 -8.01 -1.95
C ARG A 195 -20.89 -7.43 -0.61
N VAL A 196 -20.29 -7.96 0.45
CA VAL A 196 -20.44 -7.44 1.80
C VAL A 196 -19.18 -6.65 2.15
N THR A 197 -19.32 -5.37 2.41
CA THR A 197 -18.22 -4.49 2.78
C THR A 197 -18.50 -3.78 4.10
N GLY A 198 -17.44 -3.37 4.76
CA GLY A 198 -17.51 -2.55 5.96
C GLY A 198 -17.20 -1.10 5.63
N ILE A 199 -17.91 -0.17 6.25
CA ILE A 199 -17.70 1.28 6.12
C ILE A 199 -17.53 1.88 7.52
N SER A 200 -16.47 2.64 7.74
CA SER A 200 -16.23 3.25 9.04
C SER A 200 -17.17 4.44 9.31
N ASN A 201 -17.16 4.93 10.54
CA ASN A 201 -17.58 6.31 10.80
C ASN A 201 -16.66 7.30 10.06
N ALA A 202 -17.06 8.57 10.02
CA ALA A 202 -16.20 9.64 9.51
C ALA A 202 -14.85 9.65 10.21
N LEU A 203 -13.79 9.71 9.42
CA LEU A 203 -12.40 9.81 9.85
C LEU A 203 -12.05 11.26 10.21
N GLU A 204 -11.05 11.43 11.06
CA GLU A 204 -10.53 12.76 11.40
C GLU A 204 -9.57 13.24 10.31
N GLY A 205 -9.99 14.25 9.53
CA GLY A 205 -9.19 14.84 8.46
C GLY A 205 -9.80 14.65 7.06
N ASP A 206 -9.14 15.24 6.06
CA ASP A 206 -9.39 14.97 4.65
C ASP A 206 -8.64 13.71 4.20
N ILE A 207 -8.88 13.26 2.97
CA ILE A 207 -8.23 12.05 2.43
C ILE A 207 -6.71 12.13 2.44
N GLU A 208 -6.14 13.33 2.33
CA GLU A 208 -4.69 13.56 2.28
C GLU A 208 -4.02 13.50 3.67
N ALA A 209 -4.79 13.63 4.76
CA ALA A 209 -4.28 13.63 6.13
C ALA A 209 -4.36 12.26 6.84
N ILE A 210 -4.91 11.24 6.18
CA ILE A 210 -5.13 9.92 6.78
C ILE A 210 -3.93 9.02 6.46
N ASP A 211 -3.08 8.80 7.44
CA ASP A 211 -1.94 7.88 7.34
C ASP A 211 -2.35 6.41 7.60
N THR A 212 -3.45 6.18 8.32
CA THR A 212 -3.89 4.85 8.73
C THR A 212 -5.40 4.82 8.98
N VAL A 213 -6.09 3.80 8.48
CA VAL A 213 -7.52 3.59 8.75
C VAL A 213 -7.74 2.64 9.94
N PRO A 214 -8.93 2.63 10.57
CA PRO A 214 -9.25 1.68 11.63
C PRO A 214 -9.11 0.23 11.15
N GLY A 215 -8.67 -0.67 12.03
CA GLY A 215 -8.68 -2.11 11.72
C GLY A 215 -10.08 -2.70 11.88
N THR A 216 -10.35 -3.80 11.17
CA THR A 216 -11.61 -4.54 11.30
C THR A 216 -11.73 -5.19 12.69
N LYS A 217 -12.92 -5.68 13.02
CA LYS A 217 -13.14 -6.45 14.26
C LYS A 217 -12.27 -7.71 14.34
N ALA A 218 -12.00 -8.35 13.21
CA ALA A 218 -11.13 -9.51 13.16
C ALA A 218 -9.68 -9.15 13.55
N GLN A 219 -9.22 -7.96 13.14
CA GLN A 219 -7.87 -7.47 13.39
C GLN A 219 -7.70 -6.88 14.80
N THR A 220 -8.69 -6.13 15.30
CA THR A 220 -8.55 -5.32 16.54
C THR A 220 -9.41 -5.80 17.70
N GLY A 221 -10.45 -6.62 17.44
CA GLY A 221 -11.48 -6.97 18.40
C GLY A 221 -12.57 -5.90 18.60
N GLU A 222 -12.45 -4.74 17.96
CA GLU A 222 -13.38 -3.61 18.08
C GLU A 222 -14.27 -3.45 16.83
N GLU A 223 -15.52 -3.02 17.04
CA GLU A 223 -16.46 -2.79 15.94
C GLU A 223 -16.25 -1.38 15.36
N ASN A 224 -15.48 -1.30 14.28
CA ASN A 224 -15.13 -0.02 13.62
C ASN A 224 -15.84 0.18 12.28
N TYR A 225 -16.47 -0.86 11.73
CA TYR A 225 -17.06 -0.86 10.41
C TYR A 225 -18.52 -1.30 10.47
N PHE A 226 -19.35 -0.65 9.67
CA PHE A 226 -20.79 -0.85 9.57
C PHE A 226 -21.16 -1.03 8.10
N ASN A 227 -22.32 -1.62 7.81
CA ASN A 227 -22.72 -1.81 6.43
C ASN A 227 -23.27 -0.52 5.78
N VAL A 228 -23.64 0.49 6.57
CA VAL A 228 -24.17 1.79 6.12
C VAL A 228 -23.70 2.87 7.08
N THR A 229 -23.33 4.03 6.54
CA THR A 229 -23.11 5.25 7.33
C THR A 229 -23.70 6.46 6.61
N GLU A 230 -24.26 7.40 7.35
CA GLU A 230 -24.61 8.71 6.83
C GLU A 230 -23.33 9.46 6.45
N VAL A 231 -23.31 10.10 5.29
CA VAL A 231 -22.16 10.86 4.81
C VAL A 231 -22.34 12.36 5.00
N THR A 232 -21.23 13.02 5.27
CA THR A 232 -21.13 14.48 5.38
C THR A 232 -20.14 14.99 4.34
N ILE A 233 -20.47 16.11 3.70
CA ILE A 233 -19.57 16.77 2.74
C ILE A 233 -18.28 17.22 3.46
N ASN A 234 -17.14 17.02 2.81
CA ASN A 234 -15.77 17.19 3.32
C ASN A 234 -15.45 16.27 4.50
N SER A 235 -15.96 15.04 4.48
CA SER A 235 -15.59 13.99 5.44
C SER A 235 -15.12 12.74 4.68
N ALA A 236 -14.08 12.11 5.21
CA ALA A 236 -13.51 10.87 4.69
C ALA A 236 -14.01 9.64 5.46
N TYR A 237 -14.13 8.52 4.78
CA TYR A 237 -14.63 7.25 5.31
C TYR A 237 -13.74 6.13 4.81
N ALA A 238 -13.38 5.19 5.69
CA ALA A 238 -12.69 3.97 5.30
C ALA A 238 -13.71 2.94 4.80
N VAL A 239 -13.34 2.21 3.76
CA VAL A 239 -14.09 1.07 3.22
C VAL A 239 -13.20 -0.17 3.27
N SER A 240 -13.63 -1.20 3.97
CA SER A 240 -13.01 -2.54 3.96
C SER A 240 -13.84 -3.42 3.03
N ASN A 241 -13.23 -3.89 1.94
CA ASN A 241 -13.95 -4.76 1.01
C ASN A 241 -13.96 -6.23 1.46
N GLN A 242 -14.75 -7.05 0.76
CA GLN A 242 -14.90 -8.48 1.08
C GLN A 242 -13.60 -9.29 0.92
N ASP A 243 -12.65 -8.76 0.15
CA ASP A 243 -11.35 -9.37 -0.11
C ASP A 243 -10.25 -8.83 0.81
N ASP A 244 -10.61 -8.12 1.89
CA ASP A 244 -9.69 -7.56 2.89
C ASP A 244 -8.72 -6.50 2.34
N TYR A 245 -9.16 -5.73 1.35
CA TYR A 245 -8.49 -4.49 0.93
C TYR A 245 -9.19 -3.27 1.55
N PHE A 246 -8.41 -2.22 1.77
CA PHE A 246 -8.90 -0.97 2.35
C PHE A 246 -8.88 0.15 1.31
N GLY A 247 -9.93 0.97 1.31
CA GLY A 247 -10.04 2.21 0.55
C GLY A 247 -10.47 3.37 1.43
N ILE A 248 -10.26 4.59 0.94
CA ILE A 248 -10.78 5.81 1.56
C ILE A 248 -11.63 6.54 0.53
N ILE A 249 -12.81 7.01 0.94
CA ILE A 249 -13.69 7.86 0.15
C ILE A 249 -13.95 9.15 0.92
N GLU A 250 -13.64 10.30 0.32
CA GLU A 250 -13.99 11.62 0.83
C GLU A 250 -15.11 12.21 -0.03
N VAL A 251 -16.27 12.46 0.58
CA VAL A 251 -17.40 13.09 -0.11
C VAL A 251 -17.13 14.58 -0.24
N THR A 252 -17.09 15.11 -1.46
CA THR A 252 -16.75 16.53 -1.72
C THR A 252 -17.96 17.37 -2.13
N ASN A 253 -18.99 16.76 -2.70
CA ASN A 253 -20.24 17.42 -3.05
C ASN A 253 -21.38 16.41 -3.18
N ILE A 254 -22.60 16.86 -2.89
CA ILE A 254 -23.84 16.15 -3.17
C ILE A 254 -24.77 17.12 -3.90
N ASP A 255 -25.25 16.76 -5.07
CA ASP A 255 -26.25 17.51 -5.82
C ASP A 255 -27.62 16.83 -5.70
N ASP A 256 -28.41 17.24 -4.71
CA ASP A 256 -29.76 16.73 -4.43
C ASP A 256 -30.73 16.87 -5.62
N ALA A 257 -30.45 17.75 -6.58
CA ALA A 257 -31.31 17.92 -7.76
C ALA A 257 -31.11 16.80 -8.78
N THR A 258 -29.91 16.23 -8.85
CA THR A 258 -29.53 15.22 -9.84
C THR A 258 -29.24 13.85 -9.21
N GLY A 259 -28.92 13.83 -7.92
CA GLY A 259 -28.43 12.65 -7.22
C GLY A 259 -26.96 12.36 -7.48
N GLU A 260 -26.21 13.30 -8.05
CA GLU A 260 -24.77 13.14 -8.27
C GLU A 260 -23.98 13.41 -6.98
N VAL A 261 -23.15 12.45 -6.58
CA VAL A 261 -22.22 12.57 -5.46
C VAL A 261 -20.80 12.62 -6.01
N SER A 262 -20.11 13.74 -5.81
CA SER A 262 -18.70 13.90 -6.15
C SER A 262 -17.82 13.53 -4.97
N PHE A 263 -16.74 12.79 -5.23
CA PHE A 263 -15.85 12.30 -4.18
C PHE A 263 -14.40 12.20 -4.65
N LYS A 264 -13.48 12.21 -3.68
CA LYS A 264 -12.11 11.73 -3.87
C LYS A 264 -12.01 10.31 -3.34
N ALA A 265 -11.21 9.47 -3.96
CA ALA A 265 -10.95 8.13 -3.47
C ALA A 265 -9.52 7.67 -3.71
N THR A 266 -9.03 6.82 -2.82
CA THR A 266 -7.80 6.04 -2.95
C THR A 266 -8.02 4.63 -2.37
N PHE A 267 -7.12 3.70 -2.65
CA PHE A 267 -7.11 2.38 -2.02
C PHE A 267 -5.71 1.80 -1.88
N GLN A 268 -5.57 0.93 -0.88
CA GLN A 268 -4.36 0.21 -0.55
C GLN A 268 -4.31 -1.11 -1.34
N PRO A 269 -3.39 -1.29 -2.31
CA PRO A 269 -3.33 -2.50 -3.13
C PRO A 269 -2.69 -3.71 -2.44
N ILE A 270 -2.19 -3.56 -1.21
CA ILE A 270 -1.68 -4.68 -0.40
C ILE A 270 -2.81 -5.19 0.48
N GLN A 271 -3.19 -6.45 0.28
CA GLN A 271 -4.24 -7.11 1.06
C GLN A 271 -3.92 -7.07 2.56
N GLY A 272 -4.92 -6.71 3.37
CA GLY A 272 -4.85 -6.63 4.82
C GLY A 272 -4.18 -5.35 5.36
N LEU A 273 -3.53 -4.55 4.52
CA LEU A 273 -2.77 -3.38 4.96
C LEU A 273 -3.71 -2.18 5.14
N ARG A 274 -3.64 -1.51 6.30
CA ARG A 274 -4.47 -0.33 6.63
C ARG A 274 -3.70 1.00 6.62
N LEU A 275 -2.50 1.02 6.04
CA LEU A 275 -1.64 2.20 5.89
C LEU A 275 -1.92 2.95 4.58
N PHE A 276 -1.84 4.28 4.62
CA PHE A 276 -2.09 5.19 3.52
C PHE A 276 -1.05 6.31 3.45
#